data_AF-A0AAN9PK18-F1
#
_entry.id   AF-A0AAN9PK18-F1
#
_cell.length_a   1.000
_cell.length_b   1.000
_cell.length_c   1.000
_cell.angle_alpha   90.00
_cell.angle_beta   90.00
_cell.angle_gamma   90.00
#
_symmetry.space_group_name_H-M   'P 1'
#
loop_
_entity.id
_entity.type
_entity.pdbx_description
1 polymer ?
#
loop_
_entity_poly.entity_id
_entity_poly.type
_entity_poly.pdbx_seq_one_letter_code
_entity_poly.pdbx_strand_id
1 'polypeptide(L)'
;MAKLFHTLIQFNNILIDFDRDVWGYISLGYFKQITKAGEIGSSTMPHKVNPIDFENREVSSWYLLDLTDSTVLRNLGVGIGHSLLAYKNTLQGTGKLQVNEARLREDLNQCWEVLVEPIQTVM
;
A
#
# COMPACT_ATOMS: atom_id res chain seq x y z
N MET A 1 19.85 -17.13 9.71
CA MET A 1 19.74 -15.69 9.37
C MET A 1 19.22 -15.45 7.97
N ALA A 2 19.86 -15.95 6.90
CA ALA A 2 19.38 -15.77 5.53
C ALA A 2 17.89 -16.15 5.31
N LYS A 3 17.45 -17.30 5.88
CA LYS A 3 16.05 -17.73 5.79
C LYS A 3 15.05 -16.76 6.43
N LEU A 4 15.43 -16.11 7.54
CA LEU A 4 14.59 -15.12 8.23
C LEU A 4 14.45 -13.85 7.38
N PHE A 5 15.56 -13.34 6.84
CA PHE A 5 15.55 -12.14 6.00
C PHE A 5 14.83 -12.37 4.67
N HIS A 6 14.96 -13.56 4.10
CA HIS A 6 14.19 -13.93 2.92
C HIS A 6 12.67 -13.92 3.17
N THR A 7 12.21 -14.40 4.33
CA THR A 7 10.79 -14.30 4.71
C THR A 7 10.35 -12.86 4.92
N LEU A 8 11.19 -12.02 5.54
CA LEU A 8 10.90 -10.59 5.70
C LEU A 8 10.81 -9.86 4.35
N ILE A 9 11.71 -10.16 3.42
CA ILE A 9 11.68 -9.64 2.05
C ILE A 9 10.37 -10.02 1.35
N GLN A 10 9.94 -11.29 1.45
CA GLN A 10 8.67 -11.71 0.86
C GLN A 10 7.47 -10.96 1.45
N PHE A 11 7.43 -10.82 2.77
CA PHE A 11 6.38 -10.05 3.44
C PHE A 11 6.37 -8.58 2.98
N ASN A 12 7.55 -7.96 2.91
CA ASN A 12 7.70 -6.59 2.43
C ASN A 12 7.23 -6.43 0.97
N ASN A 13 7.48 -7.42 0.11
CA ASN A 13 7.01 -7.39 -1.27
C ASN A 13 5.47 -7.45 -1.34
N ILE A 14 4.84 -8.30 -0.52
CA ILE A 14 3.36 -8.35 -0.42
C ILE A 14 2.82 -7.01 0.07
N LEU A 15 3.48 -6.40 1.06
CA LEU A 15 3.07 -5.10 1.58
C LEU A 15 3.19 -3.98 0.53
N ILE A 16 4.27 -3.99 -0.27
CA ILE A 16 4.45 -3.03 -1.37
C ILE A 16 3.34 -3.16 -2.41
N ASP A 17 2.94 -4.39 -2.73
CA ASP A 17 1.84 -4.65 -3.66
C ASP A 17 0.51 -4.12 -3.11
N PHE A 18 0.23 -4.42 -1.84
CA PHE A 18 -0.92 -3.88 -1.12
C PHE A 18 -0.96 -2.34 -1.11
N ASP A 19 0.14 -1.68 -0.75
CA ASP A 19 0.22 -0.21 -0.72
C ASP A 19 0.05 0.40 -2.12
N ARG A 20 0.46 -0.31 -3.19
CA ARG A 20 0.25 0.11 -4.59
C ARG A 20 -1.21 0.00 -5.00
N ASP A 21 -1.86 -1.12 -4.69
CA ASP A 21 -3.27 -1.34 -5.02
C ASP A 21 -4.16 -0.35 -4.27
N VAL A 22 -3.95 -0.17 -2.97
CA VAL A 22 -4.70 0.79 -2.15
C VAL A 22 -4.54 2.21 -2.70
N TRP A 23 -3.32 2.61 -3.06
CA TRP A 23 -3.08 3.89 -3.71
C TRP A 23 -3.86 4.05 -5.02
N GLY A 24 -3.92 2.98 -5.82
CA GLY A 24 -4.72 2.93 -7.05
C GLY A 24 -6.21 3.07 -6.78
N TYR A 25 -6.75 2.34 -5.80
CA TYR A 25 -8.17 2.43 -5.42
C TYR A 25 -8.56 3.79 -4.85
N ILE A 26 -7.67 4.47 -4.14
CA ILE A 26 -7.87 5.86 -3.69
C ILE A 26 -7.93 6.79 -4.91
N SER A 27 -7.04 6.59 -5.89
CA SER A 27 -7.01 7.37 -7.13
C SER A 27 -8.25 7.17 -8.01
N LEU A 28 -8.82 5.96 -8.02
CA LEU A 28 -10.12 5.65 -8.67
C LEU A 28 -11.34 6.18 -7.90
N GLY A 29 -11.13 6.68 -6.67
CA GLY A 29 -12.18 7.20 -5.81
C GLY A 29 -13.04 6.12 -5.14
N TYR A 30 -12.58 4.86 -5.14
CA TYR A 30 -13.21 3.76 -4.41
C TYR A 30 -13.03 3.89 -2.90
N PHE A 31 -11.93 4.51 -2.47
CA PHE A 31 -11.72 4.91 -1.09
C PHE A 31 -11.61 6.42 -0.96
N LYS A 32 -12.23 6.95 0.09
CA LYS A 32 -12.01 8.31 0.59
C LYS A 32 -11.12 8.22 1.83
N GLN A 33 -10.39 9.30 2.11
CA GLN A 33 -9.52 9.38 3.28
C GLN A 33 -10.11 10.33 4.31
N ILE A 34 -10.11 9.91 5.57
CA ILE A 34 -10.44 10.77 6.71
C ILE A 34 -9.29 11.74 6.92
N THR A 35 -9.56 13.03 6.79
CA THR A 35 -8.62 14.09 7.15
C THR A 35 -8.85 14.53 8.58
N LYS A 36 -7.77 14.79 9.32
CA LYS A 36 -7.88 15.49 10.60
C LYS A 36 -7.99 17.00 10.34
N ALA A 37 -8.72 17.70 11.20
CA ALA A 37 -8.80 19.15 11.15
C ALA A 37 -7.39 19.77 11.28
N GLY A 38 -6.95 20.50 10.26
CA GLY A 38 -5.63 21.14 10.21
C GLY A 38 -4.56 20.38 9.42
N GLU A 39 -4.84 19.17 8.91
CA GLU A 39 -3.92 18.48 8.00
C GLU A 39 -3.92 19.15 6.62
N ILE A 40 -2.73 19.58 6.17
CA ILE A 40 -2.52 20.22 4.87
C ILE A 40 -2.03 19.14 3.89
N GLY A 41 -2.88 18.70 2.96
CA GLY A 41 -2.49 17.68 1.98
C GLY A 41 -1.62 18.21 0.83
N SER A 42 -1.65 19.52 0.56
CA SER A 42 -0.72 20.20 -0.35
C SER A 42 -0.58 21.66 0.04
N SER A 43 0.64 22.20 -0.02
CA SER A 43 0.93 23.61 0.26
C SER A 43 0.31 24.56 -0.77
N THR A 44 0.05 24.10 -1.99
CA THR A 44 -0.48 24.92 -3.10
C THR A 44 -1.92 24.58 -3.44
N MET A 45 -2.46 23.44 -2.97
CA MET A 45 -3.80 22.97 -3.31
C MET A 45 -4.59 22.60 -2.04
N PRO A 46 -5.41 23.51 -1.49
CA PRO A 46 -6.08 23.32 -0.20
C PRO A 46 -7.08 22.15 -0.16
N HIS A 47 -7.63 21.74 -1.31
CA HIS A 47 -8.60 20.64 -1.40
C HIS A 47 -7.94 19.26 -1.64
N LYS A 48 -6.62 19.22 -1.88
CA LYS A 48 -5.93 18.00 -2.27
C LYS A 48 -5.65 17.15 -1.03
N VAL A 49 -6.12 15.91 -1.05
CA VAL A 49 -5.85 14.90 -0.02
C VAL A 49 -5.08 13.76 -0.66
N ASN A 50 -3.84 13.54 -0.22
CA ASN A 50 -2.96 12.51 -0.79
C ASN A 50 -2.82 11.32 0.16
N PRO A 51 -2.74 10.09 -0.36
CA PRO A 51 -2.46 8.89 0.44
C PRO A 51 -0.99 8.80 0.87
N ILE A 52 -0.51 9.81 1.59
CA ILE A 52 0.90 9.95 2.01
C ILE A 52 1.39 8.77 2.84
N ASP A 53 0.49 8.15 3.61
CA ASP A 53 0.81 7.01 4.47
C ASP A 53 1.15 5.74 3.65
N PHE A 54 0.68 5.65 2.40
CA PHE A 54 0.94 4.55 1.45
C PHE A 54 2.00 4.90 0.39
N GLU A 55 2.43 6.17 0.33
CA GLU A 55 3.47 6.65 -0.60
C GLU A 55 4.89 6.48 -0.07
N ASN A 56 5.04 6.24 1.24
CA ASN A 56 6.34 6.08 1.89
C ASN A 56 6.94 4.68 1.62
N ARG A 57 7.22 4.43 0.34
CA ARG A 57 7.42 3.13 -0.31
C ARG A 57 8.82 2.56 -0.22
N GLU A 58 9.77 3.24 0.42
CA GLU A 58 11.16 2.80 0.42
C GLU A 58 11.44 1.82 1.56
N VAL A 59 10.71 0.69 1.56
CA VAL A 59 11.25 -0.54 2.15
C VAL A 59 12.30 -1.05 1.18
N SER A 60 13.54 -0.61 1.38
CA SER A 60 14.70 -1.15 0.69
C SER A 60 14.90 -2.61 1.13
N SER A 61 14.16 -3.49 0.46
CA SER A 61 14.32 -4.94 0.49
C SER A 61 15.77 -5.34 0.12
N TRP A 62 16.44 -4.48 -0.66
CA TRP A 62 17.84 -4.61 -1.05
C TRP A 62 18.82 -4.63 0.14
N TYR A 63 18.54 -3.93 1.26
CA TYR A 63 19.45 -3.92 2.42
C TYR A 63 19.55 -5.29 3.12
N LEU A 64 18.61 -6.20 2.87
CA LEU A 64 18.55 -7.51 3.54
C LEU A 64 19.14 -8.64 2.68
N LEU A 65 19.66 -8.34 1.49
CA LEU A 65 19.96 -9.35 0.46
C LEU A 65 21.40 -9.88 0.44
N ASP A 66 22.32 -9.32 1.22
CA ASP A 66 23.67 -9.89 1.33
C ASP A 66 24.30 -9.61 2.70
N LEU A 67 24.62 -10.64 3.48
CA LEU A 67 25.04 -10.54 4.89
C LEU A 67 26.28 -11.38 5.20
N THR A 68 27.20 -11.44 4.26
CA THR A 68 28.39 -12.30 4.32
C THR A 68 29.49 -11.71 5.21
N ASP A 69 29.54 -10.38 5.35
CA ASP A 69 30.59 -9.67 6.08
C ASP A 69 30.14 -9.11 7.45
N SER A 70 31.06 -9.11 8.41
CA SER A 70 30.83 -8.65 9.80
C SER A 70 30.48 -7.17 9.92
N THR A 71 30.80 -6.36 8.91
CA THR A 71 30.41 -4.95 8.78
C THR A 71 28.96 -4.80 8.31
N VAL A 72 28.47 -5.70 7.46
CA VAL A 72 27.10 -5.66 6.93
C VAL A 72 26.07 -6.09 7.97
N LEU A 73 26.46 -7.00 8.90
CA LEU A 73 25.64 -7.36 10.06
C LEU A 73 25.30 -6.15 10.96
N ARG A 74 26.11 -5.08 10.96
CA ARG A 74 25.81 -3.86 11.73
C ARG A 74 24.71 -3.01 11.10
N ASN A 75 24.41 -3.22 9.81
CA ASN A 75 23.34 -2.51 9.08
C ASN A 75 21.99 -3.24 9.12
N LEU A 76 21.90 -4.40 9.80
CA LEU A 76 20.65 -5.14 9.96
C LEU A 76 19.52 -4.31 10.56
N GLY A 77 19.84 -3.46 11.54
CA GLY A 77 18.86 -2.58 12.18
C GLY A 77 18.27 -1.54 11.23
N VAL A 78 18.99 -1.16 10.17
CA VAL A 78 18.51 -0.19 9.17
C VAL A 78 17.38 -0.79 8.35
N GLY A 79 17.59 -1.98 7.76
CA GLY A 79 16.56 -2.65 6.96
C GLY A 79 15.30 -3.00 7.76
N ILE A 80 15.46 -3.47 9.00
CA ILE A 80 14.34 -3.76 9.91
C ILE A 80 13.64 -2.46 10.33
N GLY A 81 14.38 -1.39 10.62
CA GLY A 81 13.83 -0.09 11.01
C GLY A 81 12.95 0.53 9.92
N HIS A 82 13.39 0.49 8.67
CA HIS A 82 12.58 0.94 7.52
C HIS A 82 11.33 0.09 7.35
N SER A 83 11.43 -1.24 7.50
CA SER A 83 10.28 -2.14 7.43
C SER A 83 9.26 -1.81 8.53
N LEU A 84 9.70 -1.60 9.78
CA LEU A 84 8.82 -1.25 10.89
C LEU A 84 8.12 0.11 10.69
N LEU A 85 8.83 1.10 10.14
CA LEU A 85 8.25 2.40 9.81
C LEU A 85 7.17 2.25 8.74
N ALA A 86 7.44 1.48 7.69
CA ALA A 86 6.43 1.18 6.66
C ALA A 86 5.20 0.51 7.26
N TYR A 87 5.37 -0.51 8.10
CA TYR A 87 4.24 -1.19 8.76
C TYR A 87 3.38 -0.23 9.57
N LYS A 88 4.03 0.68 10.32
CA LYS A 88 3.34 1.69 11.09
C LYS A 88 2.54 2.65 10.19
N ASN A 89 3.13 3.09 9.09
CA ASN A 89 2.46 4.00 8.16
C ASN A 89 1.29 3.31 7.45
N THR A 90 1.46 2.09 6.93
CA THR A 90 0.37 1.31 6.33
C THR A 90 -0.77 1.08 7.33
N LEU A 91 -0.46 0.80 8.60
CA LEU A 91 -1.48 0.64 9.65
C LEU A 91 -2.23 1.95 9.94
N GLN A 92 -1.54 3.10 9.92
CA GLN A 92 -2.18 4.40 10.08
C GLN A 92 -3.03 4.77 8.87
N GLY A 93 -2.54 4.53 7.66
CA GLY A 93 -3.25 4.79 6.42
C GLY A 93 -4.53 3.95 6.31
N THR A 94 -4.46 2.66 6.63
CA THR A 94 -5.64 1.77 6.64
C THR A 94 -6.71 2.24 7.62
N GLY A 95 -6.32 2.78 8.77
CA GLY A 95 -7.26 3.40 9.72
C GLY A 95 -7.95 4.67 9.22
N LYS A 96 -7.46 5.30 8.14
CA LYS A 96 -8.07 6.48 7.51
C LYS A 96 -8.96 6.15 6.31
N LEU A 97 -9.00 4.90 5.85
CA LEU A 97 -9.76 4.52 4.67
C LEU A 97 -11.27 4.45 4.97
N GLN A 98 -12.05 5.07 4.10
CA GLN A 98 -13.51 4.94 4.06
C GLN A 98 -13.94 4.46 2.69
N VAL A 99 -14.67 3.35 2.65
CA VAL A 99 -15.19 2.77 1.41
C VAL A 99 -16.23 3.70 0.81
N ASN A 100 -16.12 3.98 -0.49
CA ASN A 100 -17.09 4.72 -1.26
C ASN A 100 -17.98 3.76 -2.05
N GLU A 101 -18.94 3.14 -1.35
CA GLU A 101 -19.83 2.13 -1.95
C GLU A 101 -20.61 2.66 -3.15
N ALA A 102 -20.99 3.94 -3.15
CA ALA A 102 -21.73 4.54 -4.26
C ALA A 102 -20.90 4.53 -5.54
N ARG A 103 -19.62 4.89 -5.47
CA ARG A 103 -18.72 4.87 -6.64
C ARG A 103 -18.47 3.45 -7.13
N LEU A 104 -18.29 2.49 -6.21
CA LEU A 104 -18.09 1.08 -6.54
C LEU A 104 -19.32 0.49 -7.26
N ARG A 105 -20.54 0.75 -6.73
CA ARG A 105 -21.78 0.30 -7.37
C ARG A 105 -21.97 0.92 -8.75
N GLU A 106 -21.70 2.21 -8.88
CA GLU A 106 -21.81 2.89 -10.17
C GLU A 106 -20.86 2.28 -11.21
N ASP A 107 -19.62 2.01 -10.82
CA ASP A 107 -18.64 1.40 -11.72
C ASP A 107 -19.08 0.00 -12.18
N LEU A 108 -19.58 -0.83 -11.26
CA LEU A 108 -20.13 -2.15 -11.60
C LEU A 108 -21.35 -2.08 -12.50
N ASN A 109 -22.25 -1.11 -12.26
CA ASN A 109 -23.43 -0.89 -13.10
C ASN A 109 -23.09 -0.39 -14.50
N GLN A 110 -21.87 0.11 -14.73
CA GLN A 110 -21.40 0.53 -16.05
C GLN A 110 -20.61 -0.57 -16.78
N CYS A 111 -20.22 -1.65 -16.10
CA CYS A 111 -19.40 -2.73 -16.65
C CYS A 111 -20.20 -4.04 -16.75
N TRP A 112 -21.22 -4.09 -17.60
CA TRP A 112 -22.05 -5.30 -17.77
C TRP A 112 -21.31 -6.42 -18.51
N GLU A 113 -20.22 -6.10 -19.19
CA GLU A 113 -19.37 -7.06 -19.92
C GLU A 113 -18.79 -8.14 -19.01
N VAL A 114 -18.65 -7.88 -17.71
CA VAL A 114 -18.17 -8.86 -16.73
C VAL A 114 -19.13 -10.07 -16.58
N LEU A 115 -20.39 -9.93 -17.00
CA LEU A 115 -21.37 -11.02 -16.98
C LEU A 115 -21.19 -12.03 -18.14
N VAL A 116 -20.33 -11.74 -19.11
CA VAL A 116 -20.08 -12.65 -20.23
C VAL A 116 -19.46 -13.97 -19.77
N GLU A 117 -18.52 -13.92 -18.81
CA GLU A 117 -17.85 -15.12 -18.25
C GLU A 117 -18.84 -16.11 -17.59
N PRO A 118 -19.75 -15.69 -16.68
CA PRO A 118 -20.72 -16.62 -16.10
C PRO A 118 -21.73 -17.13 -17.13
N ILE A 119 -22.12 -16.33 -18.13
CA ILE A 119 -23.01 -16.80 -19.22
C ILE A 119 -22.33 -17.90 -20.03
N GLN A 120 -21.07 -17.71 -20.42
CA GLN A 120 -20.29 -18.71 -21.16
C GLN A 120 -20.13 -20.02 -20.38
N THR A 121 -20.01 -19.94 -19.06
CA THR A 121 -19.83 -21.12 -18.19
C THR A 121 -21.08 -21.99 -18.11
N VAL A 122 -22.27 -21.41 -18.31
CA VAL A 122 -23.56 -22.11 -18.22
C VAL A 122 -24.01 -22.72 -19.56
N MET A 123 -23.54 -22.18 -20.69
CA MET A 123 -23.82 -22.67 -22.04
C MET A 123 -22.98 -23.90 -22.40
#